data_AF-A0A967QSX9-F1
#
_entry.id   AF-A0A967QSX9-F1
#
_cell.length_a   1.000
_cell.length_b   1.000
_cell.length_c   1.000
_cell.angle_alpha   90.00
_cell.angle_beta   90.00
_cell.angle_gamma   90.00
#
_symmetry.space_group_name_H-M   'P 1'
#
loop_
_entity.id
_entity.type
_entity.pdbx_description
1 polymer ?
#
loop_
_entity_poly.entity_id
_entity_poly.type
_entity_poly.pdbx_seq_one_letter_code
_entity_poly.pdbx_strand_id
1 'polypeptide(L)'
;MSRLEPTGVGVYLRDLSEATHGKPDGAAAVAAAHGVDFVALAACWQEADRHTPMNVFDLDDYGRAFAKRGIDVWVWGYPWGTAERVEQFCRTMAQARDAAGAVGVLLDPELGFKGERRRHMLDLLEGTVDTLDEASGLGFTSYGLISAHPSFPWNVAGGWGWGSPQFYTVPRRTALAGLDQWRQAGWRHLVASVPTFGPNSGERTAAYAGAIREHCDGVIFWSWRSTLKLEWRAIEAVARRDDPPAPEELVA
;
A
#
# COMPACT_ATOMS: atom_id res chain seq x y z
N MET A 1 0.60 21.32 9.37
CA MET A 1 -0.02 21.21 8.03
C MET A 1 -0.10 19.74 7.71
N SER A 2 -1.24 19.22 7.22
CA SER A 2 -1.43 17.79 6.95
C SER A 2 -0.77 17.42 5.62
N ARG A 3 0.09 16.39 5.62
CA ARG A 3 0.64 15.78 4.39
C ARG A 3 -0.48 15.14 3.57
N LEU A 4 -0.23 14.84 2.30
CA LEU A 4 -1.18 14.15 1.43
C LEU A 4 -1.43 12.71 1.93
N GLU A 5 -2.70 12.33 1.99
CA GLU A 5 -3.17 11.04 2.49
C GLU A 5 -4.16 10.46 1.46
N PRO A 6 -3.98 9.21 0.99
CA PRO A 6 -4.83 8.64 -0.05
C PRO A 6 -6.19 8.27 0.52
N THR A 7 -7.27 8.43 -0.24
CA THR A 7 -8.60 7.93 0.13
C THR A 7 -9.14 7.04 -0.98
N GLY A 8 -10.19 6.28 -0.68
CA GLY A 8 -10.87 5.51 -1.70
C GLY A 8 -10.24 4.14 -1.97
N VAL A 9 -10.11 3.76 -3.24
CA VAL A 9 -9.69 2.42 -3.66
C VAL A 9 -8.36 2.47 -4.39
N GLY A 10 -7.39 1.68 -3.93
CA GLY A 10 -6.09 1.56 -4.55
C GLY A 10 -5.73 0.16 -5.01
N VAL A 11 -4.66 0.04 -5.80
CA VAL A 11 -4.07 -1.27 -6.19
C VAL A 11 -2.54 -1.22 -6.11
N TYR A 12 -1.91 -2.31 -5.63
CA TYR A 12 -0.45 -2.49 -5.69
C TYR A 12 0.00 -3.06 -7.03
N LEU A 13 1.07 -2.49 -7.59
CA LEU A 13 1.74 -2.99 -8.79
C LEU A 13 3.21 -3.27 -8.46
N ARG A 14 3.58 -4.55 -8.40
CA ARG A 14 4.93 -4.98 -8.01
C ARG A 14 5.91 -5.06 -9.17
N ASP A 15 5.59 -5.86 -10.20
CA ASP A 15 6.50 -6.17 -11.31
C ASP A 15 5.98 -5.52 -12.61
N LEU A 16 6.22 -4.22 -12.80
CA LEU A 16 5.75 -3.50 -13.99
C LEU A 16 6.35 -4.14 -15.25
N SER A 17 5.46 -4.51 -16.16
CA SER A 17 5.81 -5.19 -17.41
C SER A 17 4.57 -5.30 -18.28
N GLU A 18 4.75 -5.23 -19.60
CA GLU A 18 3.66 -5.42 -20.55
C GLU A 18 2.99 -6.79 -20.37
N ALA A 19 3.76 -7.83 -20.04
CA ALA A 19 3.25 -9.17 -19.81
C ALA A 19 2.29 -9.26 -18.61
N THR A 20 2.53 -8.50 -17.54
CA THR A 20 1.76 -8.60 -16.29
C THR A 20 0.65 -7.55 -16.22
N HIS A 21 0.87 -6.36 -16.77
CA HIS A 21 -0.01 -5.19 -16.59
C HIS A 21 -0.55 -4.63 -17.91
N GLY A 22 -0.04 -5.09 -19.06
CA GLY A 22 -0.30 -4.49 -20.37
C GLY A 22 0.53 -3.23 -20.58
N LYS A 23 0.21 -2.45 -21.62
CA LYS A 23 0.88 -1.15 -21.84
C LYS A 23 0.42 -0.13 -20.80
N PRO A 24 1.24 0.86 -20.43
CA PRO A 24 0.92 1.87 -19.42
C PRO A 24 -0.49 2.49 -19.56
N ASP A 25 -0.85 3.00 -20.74
CA ASP A 25 -2.16 3.59 -21.00
C ASP A 25 -3.32 2.58 -20.86
N GLY A 26 -3.06 1.31 -21.19
CA GLY A 26 -4.03 0.22 -21.03
C GLY A 26 -4.26 -0.10 -19.56
N ALA A 27 -3.20 -0.20 -18.77
CA ALA A 27 -3.29 -0.37 -17.32
C ALA A 27 -4.06 0.79 -16.68
N ALA A 28 -3.70 2.04 -17.01
CA ALA A 28 -4.40 3.21 -16.49
C ALA A 28 -5.88 3.25 -16.89
N ALA A 29 -6.23 2.84 -18.12
CA ALA A 29 -7.62 2.73 -18.55
C ALA A 29 -8.40 1.66 -17.77
N VAL A 30 -7.79 0.50 -17.50
CA VAL A 30 -8.40 -0.56 -16.68
C VAL A 30 -8.65 -0.06 -15.27
N ALA A 31 -7.66 0.57 -14.63
CA ALA A 31 -7.81 1.10 -13.27
C ALA A 31 -8.94 2.15 -13.19
N ALA A 32 -8.94 3.11 -14.12
CA ALA A 32 -9.97 4.15 -14.17
C ALA A 32 -11.37 3.57 -14.39
N ALA A 33 -11.51 2.57 -15.26
CA ALA A 33 -12.80 1.92 -15.53
C ALA A 33 -13.40 1.21 -14.30
N HIS A 34 -12.56 0.77 -13.35
CA HIS A 34 -12.99 0.10 -12.13
C HIS A 34 -12.97 1.03 -10.90
N GLY A 35 -12.84 2.35 -11.10
CA GLY A 35 -12.91 3.33 -10.01
C GLY A 35 -11.71 3.27 -9.05
N VAL A 36 -10.53 2.91 -9.54
CA VAL A 36 -9.29 3.03 -8.75
C VAL A 36 -8.92 4.51 -8.64
N ASP A 37 -8.74 4.98 -7.41
CA ASP A 37 -8.39 6.36 -7.07
C ASP A 37 -6.87 6.56 -7.00
N PHE A 38 -6.13 5.52 -6.60
CA PHE A 38 -4.66 5.59 -6.49
C PHE A 38 -3.96 4.25 -6.75
N VAL A 39 -2.66 4.29 -7.03
CA VAL A 39 -1.82 3.10 -7.22
C VAL A 39 -0.55 3.18 -6.41
N ALA A 40 -0.04 2.02 -5.98
CA ALA A 40 1.27 1.91 -5.33
C ALA A 40 2.22 1.10 -6.23
N LEU A 41 3.14 1.80 -6.90
CA LEU A 41 4.13 1.20 -7.79
C LEU A 41 5.38 0.81 -7.00
N ALA A 42 5.78 -0.45 -7.03
CA ALA A 42 7.02 -0.86 -6.37
C ALA A 42 8.24 -0.19 -7.03
N ALA A 43 9.14 0.36 -6.23
CA ALA A 43 10.30 1.10 -6.72
C ALA A 43 11.63 0.59 -6.14
N CYS A 44 11.61 -0.04 -4.96
CA CYS A 44 12.81 -0.50 -4.31
C CYS A 44 12.53 -1.69 -3.40
N TRP A 45 13.38 -2.72 -3.48
CA TRP A 45 13.33 -3.89 -2.60
C TRP A 45 14.72 -4.20 -2.03
N GLN A 46 14.86 -4.10 -0.71
CA GLN A 46 16.08 -4.43 0.03
C GLN A 46 15.91 -5.70 0.86
N GLU A 47 16.94 -6.52 0.87
CA GLU A 47 17.12 -7.69 1.71
C GLU A 47 18.46 -7.58 2.43
N ALA A 48 18.77 -8.55 3.30
CA ALA A 48 20.00 -8.53 4.12
C ALA A 48 21.28 -8.35 3.29
N ASP A 49 21.35 -9.02 2.14
CA ASP A 49 22.51 -9.10 1.26
C ASP A 49 22.28 -8.43 -0.10
N ARG A 50 21.06 -7.97 -0.39
CA ARG A 50 20.68 -7.46 -1.72
C ARG A 50 19.94 -6.13 -1.65
N HIS A 51 20.20 -5.27 -2.62
CA HIS A 51 19.37 -4.10 -2.93
C HIS A 51 19.00 -4.15 -4.40
N THR A 52 17.70 -4.15 -4.67
CA THR A 52 17.14 -4.24 -6.02
C THR A 52 16.24 -3.03 -6.24
N PRO A 53 16.71 -1.99 -6.94
CA PRO A 53 15.81 -1.04 -7.58
C PRO A 53 14.83 -1.81 -8.46
N MET A 54 13.54 -1.50 -8.34
CA MET A 54 12.47 -2.16 -9.10
C MET A 54 11.92 -1.19 -10.15
N ASN A 55 11.47 -1.75 -11.28
CA ASN A 55 10.75 -1.01 -12.31
C ASN A 55 11.46 0.26 -12.82
N VAL A 56 12.80 0.29 -12.76
CA VAL A 56 13.63 1.48 -13.01
C VAL A 56 13.35 2.16 -14.35
N PHE A 57 12.93 1.38 -15.36
CA PHE A 57 12.68 1.87 -16.72
C PHE A 57 11.19 2.13 -17.03
N ASP A 58 10.28 1.69 -16.17
CA ASP A 58 8.84 1.68 -16.47
C ASP A 58 8.05 2.65 -15.56
N LEU A 59 8.65 3.09 -14.44
CA LEU A 59 7.97 3.93 -13.44
C LEU A 59 7.44 5.25 -14.03
N ASP A 60 8.18 5.88 -14.94
CA ASP A 60 7.81 7.18 -15.50
C ASP A 60 6.63 7.06 -16.47
N ASP A 61 6.63 6.04 -17.33
CA ASP A 61 5.58 5.77 -18.29
C ASP A 61 4.27 5.37 -17.60
N TYR A 62 4.34 4.45 -16.63
CA TYR A 62 3.17 4.08 -15.83
C TYR A 62 2.68 5.25 -14.98
N GLY A 63 3.58 5.96 -14.32
CA GLY A 63 3.25 7.13 -13.51
C GLY A 63 2.48 8.19 -14.31
N ARG A 64 3.01 8.57 -15.48
CA ARG A 64 2.33 9.51 -16.40
C ARG A 64 0.98 8.99 -16.88
N ALA A 65 0.87 7.71 -17.22
CA ALA A 65 -0.37 7.12 -17.71
C ALA A 65 -1.48 7.16 -16.65
N PHE A 66 -1.18 6.80 -15.40
CA PHE A 66 -2.12 6.88 -14.28
C PHE A 66 -2.51 8.33 -13.96
N ALA A 67 -1.53 9.24 -13.86
CA ALA A 67 -1.79 10.65 -13.58
C ALA A 67 -2.68 11.31 -14.65
N LYS A 68 -2.51 10.97 -15.94
CA LYS A 68 -3.39 11.42 -17.04
C LYS A 68 -4.86 11.02 -16.87
N ARG A 69 -5.14 9.98 -16.07
CA ARG A 69 -6.48 9.50 -15.75
C ARG A 69 -6.99 10.03 -14.41
N GLY A 70 -6.24 10.92 -13.74
CA GLY A 70 -6.58 11.43 -12.41
C GLY A 70 -6.39 10.42 -11.29
N ILE A 71 -5.53 9.42 -11.49
CA ILE A 71 -5.20 8.40 -10.49
C ILE A 71 -3.92 8.82 -9.79
N ASP A 72 -3.97 8.95 -8.46
CA ASP A 72 -2.82 9.33 -7.66
C ASP A 72 -1.76 8.22 -7.65
N VAL A 73 -0.52 8.59 -7.92
CA VAL A 73 0.59 7.64 -7.98
C VAL A 73 1.40 7.71 -6.70
N TRP A 74 1.59 6.57 -6.04
CA TRP A 74 2.51 6.41 -4.92
C TRP A 74 3.64 5.47 -5.32
N VAL A 75 4.86 5.75 -4.87
CA VAL A 75 5.95 4.77 -4.97
C VAL A 75 6.09 4.00 -3.67
N TRP A 76 6.19 2.68 -3.77
CA TRP A 76 6.22 1.76 -2.65
C TRP A 76 7.54 1.02 -2.59
N GLY A 77 8.09 0.82 -1.40
CA GLY A 77 9.39 0.16 -1.26
C GLY A 77 9.59 -0.58 0.06
N TYR A 78 10.48 -1.55 0.01
CA TYR A 78 10.81 -2.47 1.09
C TYR A 78 12.24 -2.19 1.62
N PRO A 79 12.43 -1.43 2.70
CA PRO A 79 13.74 -1.06 3.23
C PRO A 79 14.37 -2.14 4.13
N TRP A 80 15.70 -2.06 4.29
CA TRP A 80 16.46 -2.89 5.23
C TRP A 80 17.11 -2.06 6.34
N GLY A 81 17.01 -2.52 7.59
CA GLY A 81 17.30 -1.71 8.78
C GLY A 81 18.78 -1.64 9.18
N THR A 82 19.66 -1.17 8.29
CA THR A 82 21.01 -0.71 8.63
C THR A 82 21.19 0.73 8.14
N ALA A 83 22.04 1.53 8.80
CA ALA A 83 22.21 2.95 8.48
C ALA A 83 22.50 3.19 6.98
N GLU A 84 23.47 2.47 6.41
CA GLU A 84 23.85 2.60 5.00
C GLU A 84 22.70 2.20 4.05
N ARG A 85 21.92 1.18 4.40
CA ARG A 85 20.77 0.73 3.60
C ARG A 85 19.61 1.70 3.66
N VAL A 86 19.36 2.28 4.83
CA VAL A 86 18.33 3.32 5.02
C VAL A 86 18.66 4.53 4.16
N GLU A 87 19.89 5.03 4.20
CA GLU A 87 20.29 6.18 3.39
C GLU A 87 20.18 5.90 1.89
N GLN A 88 20.64 4.72 1.45
CA GLN A 88 20.47 4.26 0.07
C GLN A 88 18.99 4.18 -0.33
N PHE A 89 18.14 3.63 0.55
CA PHE A 89 16.72 3.47 0.31
C PHE A 89 16.02 4.82 0.12
N CYS A 90 16.23 5.77 1.03
CA CYS A 90 15.60 7.10 0.96
C CYS A 90 15.94 7.81 -0.36
N ARG A 91 17.21 7.76 -0.79
CA ARG A 91 17.61 8.31 -2.11
C ARG A 91 16.91 7.62 -3.27
N THR A 92 16.89 6.29 -3.29
CA THR A 92 16.25 5.53 -4.38
C THR A 92 14.75 5.83 -4.44
N MET A 93 14.07 5.89 -3.30
CA MET A 93 12.63 6.21 -3.25
C MET A 93 12.33 7.64 -3.69
N ALA A 94 13.18 8.61 -3.33
CA ALA A 94 13.03 10.00 -3.79
C ALA A 94 13.17 10.09 -5.32
N GLN A 95 14.20 9.46 -5.89
CA GLN A 95 14.39 9.40 -7.35
C GLN A 95 13.23 8.72 -8.07
N ALA A 96 12.72 7.62 -7.50
CA ALA A 96 11.57 6.91 -8.06
C ALA A 96 10.29 7.75 -8.00
N ARG A 97 10.05 8.46 -6.89
CA ARG A 97 8.91 9.37 -6.76
C ARG A 97 8.94 10.43 -7.85
N ASP A 98 10.09 11.08 -8.02
CA ASP A 98 10.26 12.15 -9.01
C ASP A 98 10.10 11.62 -10.44
N ALA A 99 10.67 10.45 -10.74
CA ALA A 99 10.53 9.82 -12.05
C ALA A 99 9.08 9.45 -12.38
N ALA A 100 8.34 8.90 -11.40
CA ALA A 100 6.94 8.51 -11.57
C ALA A 100 5.96 9.69 -11.52
N GLY A 101 6.41 10.89 -11.12
CA GLY A 101 5.51 12.00 -10.78
C GLY A 101 4.57 11.65 -9.62
N ALA A 102 5.06 10.85 -8.66
CA ALA A 102 4.26 10.33 -7.56
C ALA A 102 4.00 11.39 -6.49
N VAL A 103 2.80 11.33 -5.89
CA VAL A 103 2.35 12.23 -4.82
C VAL A 103 2.89 11.86 -3.44
N GLY A 104 3.57 10.72 -3.32
CA GLY A 104 4.12 10.29 -2.05
C GLY A 104 4.85 8.95 -2.09
N VAL A 105 5.35 8.56 -0.91
CA VAL A 105 6.10 7.32 -0.67
C VAL A 105 5.34 6.42 0.30
N LEU A 106 5.28 5.12 0.03
CA LEU A 106 4.76 4.08 0.91
C LEU A 106 5.89 3.16 1.38
N LEU A 107 6.16 3.14 2.67
CA LEU A 107 7.20 2.33 3.29
C LEU A 107 6.65 0.96 3.72
N ASP A 108 7.37 -0.13 3.44
CA ASP A 108 7.07 -1.48 3.91
C ASP A 108 8.26 -2.11 4.66
N PRO A 109 8.55 -1.65 5.90
CA PRO A 109 9.78 -2.03 6.61
C PRO A 109 9.69 -3.36 7.37
N GLU A 110 8.66 -4.20 7.15
CA GLU A 110 8.27 -5.25 8.09
C GLU A 110 9.43 -6.19 8.49
N LEU A 111 10.14 -6.82 7.56
CA LEU A 111 11.21 -7.77 7.88
C LEU A 111 12.52 -7.08 8.28
N GLY A 112 12.89 -6.00 7.59
CA GLY A 112 14.18 -5.33 7.79
C GLY A 112 14.36 -4.71 9.18
N PHE A 113 13.25 -4.50 9.90
CA PHE A 113 13.20 -3.76 11.16
C PHE A 113 12.68 -4.60 12.33
N LYS A 114 12.53 -5.92 12.17
CA LYS A 114 12.30 -6.83 13.31
C LYS A 114 13.52 -6.81 14.26
N GLY A 115 13.25 -6.92 15.57
CA GLY A 115 14.29 -6.96 16.61
C GLY A 115 14.66 -5.59 17.19
N GLU A 116 13.66 -4.73 17.43
CA GLU A 116 13.79 -3.46 18.17
C GLU A 116 14.80 -2.45 17.58
N ARG A 117 14.88 -2.36 16.25
CA ARG A 117 15.75 -1.40 15.54
C ARG A 117 15.19 0.04 15.56
N ARG A 118 14.86 0.55 16.74
CA ARG A 118 14.20 1.85 16.95
C ARG A 118 14.94 3.01 16.29
N ARG A 119 16.27 3.10 16.47
CA ARG A 119 17.07 4.18 15.86
C ARG A 119 17.04 4.12 14.35
N HIS A 120 17.25 2.95 13.74
CA HIS A 120 17.18 2.82 12.28
C HIS A 120 15.78 3.11 11.73
N MET A 121 14.70 2.74 12.46
CA MET A 121 13.34 3.12 12.07
C MET A 121 13.18 4.64 12.06
N LEU A 122 13.69 5.32 13.09
CA LEU A 122 13.68 6.77 13.13
C LEU A 122 14.51 7.37 11.99
N ASP A 123 15.71 6.83 11.70
CA ASP A 123 16.55 7.26 10.57
C ASP A 123 15.81 7.11 9.23
N LEU A 124 15.05 6.02 9.06
CA LEU A 124 14.24 5.79 7.87
C LEU A 124 13.14 6.83 7.73
N LEU A 125 12.43 7.13 8.82
CA LEU A 125 11.32 8.08 8.83
C LEU A 125 11.81 9.52 8.62
N GLU A 126 12.83 9.94 9.37
CA GLU A 126 13.50 11.25 9.23
C GLU A 126 14.08 11.40 7.81
N GLY A 127 14.88 10.42 7.37
CA GLY A 127 15.50 10.46 6.05
C GLY A 127 14.50 10.40 4.90
N THR A 128 13.35 9.74 5.07
CA THR A 128 12.28 9.79 4.06
C THR A 128 11.64 11.16 4.07
N VAL A 129 11.25 11.68 5.24
CA VAL A 129 10.64 13.02 5.39
C VAL A 129 11.50 14.12 4.80
N ASP A 130 12.82 14.07 4.99
CA ASP A 130 13.76 15.06 4.45
C ASP A 130 13.80 15.08 2.91
N THR A 131 13.36 14.01 2.25
CA THR A 131 13.25 13.95 0.78
C THR A 131 11.88 14.40 0.26
N LEU A 132 10.89 14.56 1.15
CA LEU A 132 9.52 14.95 0.80
C LEU A 132 9.35 16.46 0.86
N ASP A 133 8.70 17.03 -0.16
CA ASP A 133 8.19 18.40 -0.07
C ASP A 133 6.90 18.47 0.77
N GLU A 134 6.38 19.68 0.97
CA GLU A 134 5.16 19.90 1.76
C GLU A 134 3.89 19.35 1.10
N ALA A 135 3.92 19.12 -0.23
CA ALA A 135 2.81 18.55 -0.98
C ALA A 135 2.84 17.01 -1.00
N SER A 136 3.96 16.40 -0.62
CA SER A 136 4.18 14.97 -0.69
C SER A 136 3.70 14.23 0.56
N GLY A 137 3.06 13.09 0.31
CA GLY A 137 2.58 12.17 1.34
C GLY A 137 3.60 11.13 1.80
N LEU A 138 3.44 10.66 3.03
CA LEU A 138 4.14 9.51 3.60
C LEU A 138 3.13 8.46 4.03
N GLY A 139 3.30 7.23 3.56
CA GLY A 139 2.51 6.06 3.90
C GLY A 139 3.34 4.97 4.55
N PHE A 140 2.68 4.12 5.31
CA PHE A 140 3.33 3.01 6.01
C PHE A 140 2.48 1.74 5.93
N THR A 141 3.01 0.66 5.38
CA THR A 141 2.37 -0.66 5.37
C THR A 141 3.19 -1.66 6.16
N SER A 142 2.51 -2.59 6.83
CA SER A 142 3.10 -3.68 7.59
C SER A 142 1.98 -4.67 7.95
N TYR A 143 2.33 -5.77 8.62
CA TYR A 143 1.38 -6.76 9.10
C TYR A 143 0.20 -6.13 9.86
N GLY A 144 -1.01 -6.60 9.58
CA GLY A 144 -2.24 -5.97 10.10
C GLY A 144 -2.45 -6.09 11.61
N LEU A 145 -1.81 -7.05 12.28
CA LEU A 145 -1.89 -7.23 13.73
C LEU A 145 -0.57 -6.86 14.40
N ILE A 146 -0.55 -5.72 15.10
CA ILE A 146 0.60 -5.26 15.90
C ILE A 146 1.02 -6.34 16.91
N SER A 147 0.05 -6.98 17.55
CA SER A 147 0.31 -8.03 18.55
C SER A 147 1.02 -9.27 18.00
N ALA A 148 0.94 -9.53 16.69
CA ALA A 148 1.64 -10.64 16.07
C ALA A 148 3.12 -10.33 15.78
N HIS A 149 3.50 -9.05 15.80
CA HIS A 149 4.86 -8.58 15.51
C HIS A 149 5.37 -7.65 16.63
N PRO A 150 5.45 -8.11 17.90
CA PRO A 150 5.76 -7.25 19.04
C PRO A 150 7.18 -6.67 19.03
N SER A 151 8.11 -7.30 18.31
CA SER A 151 9.50 -6.84 18.20
C SER A 151 9.72 -5.73 17.16
N PHE A 152 8.67 -5.37 16.42
CA PHE A 152 8.70 -4.26 15.48
C PHE A 152 8.47 -2.93 16.23
N PRO A 153 9.17 -1.83 15.87
CA PRO A 153 9.13 -0.57 16.63
C PRO A 153 7.87 0.26 16.35
N TRP A 154 6.69 -0.28 16.67
CA TRP A 154 5.38 0.34 16.41
C TRP A 154 5.22 1.73 17.00
N ASN A 155 5.75 1.95 18.21
CA ASN A 155 5.71 3.24 18.90
C ASN A 155 6.56 4.33 18.24
N VAL A 156 7.51 3.95 17.38
CA VAL A 156 8.32 4.87 16.60
C VAL A 156 7.68 5.12 15.24
N ALA A 157 7.16 4.05 14.60
CA ALA A 157 6.54 4.12 13.29
C ALA A 157 5.18 4.86 13.29
N GLY A 158 4.44 4.77 14.39
CA GLY A 158 3.10 5.33 14.53
C GLY A 158 3.03 6.84 14.29
N GLY A 159 2.09 7.27 13.46
CA GLY A 159 1.68 8.68 13.34
C GLY A 159 2.54 9.57 12.43
N TRP A 160 3.52 9.02 11.70
CA TRP A 160 4.33 9.79 10.73
C TRP A 160 3.61 10.09 9.41
N GLY A 161 2.48 9.43 9.15
CA GLY A 161 1.68 9.54 7.94
C GLY A 161 0.48 8.60 7.99
N TRP A 162 -0.01 8.16 6.84
CA TRP A 162 -1.12 7.20 6.79
C TRP A 162 -0.64 5.76 7.00
N GLY A 163 -1.53 4.92 7.54
CA GLY A 163 -1.27 3.51 7.82
C GLY A 163 -1.99 2.57 6.87
N SER A 164 -1.35 1.47 6.50
CA SER A 164 -1.85 0.48 5.55
C SER A 164 -1.69 -0.93 6.12
N PRO A 165 -2.49 -1.30 7.13
CA PRO A 165 -2.42 -2.63 7.74
C PRO A 165 -2.77 -3.72 6.73
N GLN A 166 -1.97 -4.77 6.69
CA GLN A 166 -2.14 -5.88 5.75
C GLN A 166 -3.05 -6.98 6.31
N PHE A 167 -4.24 -7.15 5.72
CA PHE A 167 -5.27 -8.12 6.13
C PHE A 167 -5.54 -9.20 5.08
N TYR A 168 -4.47 -9.82 4.57
CA TYR A 168 -4.56 -10.73 3.44
C TYR A 168 -5.18 -12.10 3.74
N THR A 169 -4.99 -12.61 4.96
CA THR A 169 -5.36 -14.00 5.30
C THR A 169 -6.20 -14.12 6.57
N VAL A 170 -6.54 -12.99 7.20
CA VAL A 170 -7.26 -12.98 8.47
C VAL A 170 -8.78 -12.85 8.24
N PRO A 171 -9.61 -13.39 9.14
CA PRO A 171 -11.06 -13.13 9.11
C PRO A 171 -11.39 -11.66 9.39
N ARG A 172 -12.58 -11.21 8.97
CA ARG A 172 -13.07 -9.83 9.16
C ARG A 172 -12.91 -9.34 10.61
N ARG A 173 -13.36 -10.13 11.59
CA ARG A 173 -13.28 -9.75 13.02
C ARG A 173 -11.85 -9.43 13.45
N THR A 174 -10.88 -10.21 12.96
CA THR A 174 -9.46 -10.03 13.25
C THR A 174 -8.91 -8.78 12.55
N ALA A 175 -9.34 -8.51 11.31
CA ALA A 175 -8.98 -7.28 10.61
C ALA A 175 -9.47 -6.03 11.36
N LEU A 176 -10.71 -6.02 11.84
CA LEU A 176 -11.26 -4.90 12.61
C LEU A 176 -10.48 -4.65 13.91
N ALA A 177 -10.13 -5.72 14.64
CA ALA A 177 -9.28 -5.60 15.81
C ALA A 177 -7.87 -5.07 15.47
N GLY A 178 -7.34 -5.42 14.29
CA GLY A 178 -6.08 -4.88 13.78
C GLY A 178 -6.13 -3.39 13.48
N LEU A 179 -7.21 -2.90 12.88
CA LEU A 179 -7.44 -1.46 12.66
C LEU A 179 -7.38 -0.68 13.98
N ASP A 180 -8.02 -1.21 15.03
CA ASP A 180 -7.99 -0.57 16.36
C ASP A 180 -6.59 -0.56 16.97
N GLN A 181 -5.80 -1.63 16.78
CA GLN A 181 -4.39 -1.64 17.22
C GLN A 181 -3.57 -0.57 16.50
N TRP A 182 -3.73 -0.43 15.18
CA TRP A 182 -3.06 0.63 14.42
C TRP A 182 -3.48 2.03 14.90
N ARG A 183 -4.75 2.27 15.18
CA ARG A 183 -5.18 3.53 15.78
C ARG A 183 -4.53 3.80 17.13
N GLN A 184 -4.50 2.80 18.01
CA GLN A 184 -3.85 2.90 19.32
C GLN A 184 -2.36 3.19 19.23
N ALA A 185 -1.70 2.72 18.18
CA ALA A 185 -0.30 3.00 17.93
C ALA A 185 -0.04 4.38 17.28
N GLY A 186 -1.08 5.15 16.94
CA GLY A 186 -0.97 6.56 16.57
C GLY A 186 -1.39 6.90 15.14
N TRP A 187 -1.77 5.92 14.32
CA TRP A 187 -2.26 6.17 12.96
C TRP A 187 -3.69 6.71 12.97
N ARG A 188 -3.89 7.90 12.39
CA ARG A 188 -5.20 8.56 12.30
C ARG A 188 -5.92 8.23 10.99
N HIS A 189 -5.15 8.26 9.91
CA HIS A 189 -5.62 7.94 8.56
C HIS A 189 -5.19 6.52 8.20
N LEU A 190 -6.16 5.68 7.81
CA LEU A 190 -5.93 4.27 7.50
C LEU A 190 -6.48 3.92 6.12
N VAL A 191 -5.67 3.23 5.33
CA VAL A 191 -6.09 2.62 4.06
C VAL A 191 -5.68 1.16 4.08
N ALA A 192 -6.60 0.26 4.41
CA ALA A 192 -6.26 -1.14 4.69
C ALA A 192 -5.85 -1.91 3.44
N SER A 193 -4.78 -2.70 3.53
CA SER A 193 -4.37 -3.58 2.43
C SER A 193 -5.19 -4.89 2.47
N VAL A 194 -5.93 -5.15 1.41
CA VAL A 194 -6.87 -6.28 1.29
C VAL A 194 -6.47 -7.21 0.14
N PRO A 195 -6.78 -8.51 0.21
CA PRO A 195 -6.29 -9.47 -0.77
C PRO A 195 -7.20 -9.58 -2.00
N THR A 196 -6.59 -9.84 -3.15
CA THR A 196 -7.25 -10.41 -4.35
C THR A 196 -6.88 -11.88 -4.53
N PHE A 197 -6.42 -12.54 -3.46
CA PHE A 197 -6.01 -13.94 -3.44
C PHE A 197 -6.43 -14.63 -2.12
N GLY A 198 -6.41 -15.97 -2.12
CA GLY A 198 -6.64 -16.74 -0.89
C GLY A 198 -8.10 -16.73 -0.41
N PRO A 199 -8.35 -16.97 0.89
CA PRO A 199 -9.69 -17.28 1.41
C PRO A 199 -10.69 -16.10 1.37
N ASN A 200 -10.19 -14.88 1.17
CA ASN A 200 -10.98 -13.65 1.09
C ASN A 200 -11.07 -13.11 -0.36
N SER A 201 -10.69 -13.90 -1.38
CA SER A 201 -10.74 -13.49 -2.79
C SER A 201 -11.98 -14.01 -3.54
N GLY A 202 -12.07 -13.72 -4.84
CA GLY A 202 -13.19 -14.12 -5.69
C GLY A 202 -14.50 -13.43 -5.30
N GLU A 203 -15.56 -14.21 -5.13
CA GLU A 203 -16.90 -13.71 -4.77
C GLU A 203 -16.93 -13.01 -3.41
N ARG A 204 -15.97 -13.32 -2.52
CA ARG A 204 -15.88 -12.73 -1.18
C ARG A 204 -15.19 -11.38 -1.14
N THR A 205 -14.44 -11.02 -2.19
CA THR A 205 -13.60 -9.81 -2.20
C THR A 205 -14.40 -8.55 -1.91
N ALA A 206 -15.55 -8.37 -2.57
CA ALA A 206 -16.36 -7.16 -2.41
C ALA A 206 -16.91 -7.03 -0.99
N ALA A 207 -17.48 -8.11 -0.45
CA ALA A 207 -18.04 -8.13 0.90
C ALA A 207 -16.95 -7.91 1.97
N TYR A 208 -15.80 -8.58 1.84
CA TYR A 208 -14.69 -8.45 2.78
C TYR A 208 -14.07 -7.05 2.75
N ALA A 209 -13.72 -6.54 1.56
CA ALA A 209 -13.11 -5.24 1.41
C ALA A 209 -14.07 -4.10 1.74
N GLY A 210 -15.35 -4.20 1.34
CA GLY A 210 -16.40 -3.24 1.69
C GLY A 210 -16.58 -3.13 3.21
N ALA A 211 -16.69 -4.27 3.90
CA ALA A 211 -16.83 -4.30 5.35
C ALA A 211 -15.59 -3.78 6.10
N ILE A 212 -14.40 -3.84 5.52
CA ILE A 212 -13.20 -3.19 6.08
C ILE A 212 -13.23 -1.69 5.80
N ARG A 213 -13.57 -1.29 4.58
CA ARG A 213 -13.64 0.12 4.13
C ARG A 213 -14.59 0.95 4.99
N GLU A 214 -15.65 0.38 5.53
CA GLU A 214 -16.54 1.05 6.50
C GLU A 214 -15.82 1.59 7.75
N HIS A 215 -14.66 1.04 8.06
CA HIS A 215 -13.87 1.37 9.24
C HIS A 215 -12.53 2.02 8.92
N CYS A 216 -12.31 2.52 7.70
CA CYS A 216 -11.08 3.21 7.32
C CYS A 216 -11.32 4.18 6.14
N ASP A 217 -10.31 4.97 5.79
CA ASP A 217 -10.44 6.04 4.78
C ASP A 217 -10.36 5.49 3.34
N GLY A 218 -9.86 4.27 3.20
CA GLY A 218 -9.79 3.56 1.93
C GLY A 218 -9.37 2.11 2.08
N VAL A 219 -9.26 1.42 0.96
CA VAL A 219 -8.64 0.08 0.87
C VAL A 219 -7.70 0.03 -0.32
N ILE A 220 -6.62 -0.74 -0.21
CA ILE A 220 -5.69 -1.00 -1.31
C ILE A 220 -5.57 -2.50 -1.57
N PHE A 221 -5.81 -2.92 -2.81
CA PHE A 221 -5.86 -4.32 -3.20
C PHE A 221 -4.47 -4.85 -3.54
N TRP A 222 -4.07 -5.91 -2.86
CA TRP A 222 -2.90 -6.72 -3.19
C TRP A 222 -3.33 -7.93 -4.03
N SER A 223 -2.96 -8.04 -5.29
CA SER A 223 -2.20 -7.08 -6.12
C SER A 223 -2.67 -7.20 -7.56
N TRP A 224 -2.29 -6.24 -8.42
CA TRP A 224 -2.68 -6.24 -9.83
C TRP A 224 -2.47 -7.60 -10.51
N ARG A 225 -1.29 -8.20 -10.31
CA ARG A 225 -0.92 -9.51 -10.88
C ARG A 225 -1.84 -10.65 -10.44
N SER A 226 -2.40 -10.56 -9.24
CA SER A 226 -3.32 -11.56 -8.68
C SER A 226 -4.79 -11.23 -8.95
N THR A 227 -5.09 -10.09 -9.58
CA THR A 227 -6.47 -9.63 -9.79
C THR A 227 -7.02 -10.22 -11.09
N LEU A 228 -7.95 -11.17 -10.99
CA LEU A 228 -8.65 -11.70 -12.15
C LEU A 228 -9.92 -10.88 -12.43
N LYS A 229 -10.66 -11.27 -13.47
CA LYS A 229 -11.88 -10.55 -13.90
C LYS A 229 -12.93 -10.40 -12.79
N LEU A 230 -13.06 -11.39 -11.91
CA LEU A 230 -14.02 -11.33 -10.80
C LEU A 230 -13.58 -10.33 -9.73
N GLU A 231 -12.29 -10.29 -9.42
CA GLU A 231 -11.72 -9.35 -8.45
C GLU A 231 -11.78 -7.92 -8.98
N TRP A 232 -11.57 -7.69 -10.28
CA TRP A 232 -11.77 -6.36 -10.88
C TRP A 232 -13.22 -5.85 -10.72
N ARG A 233 -14.21 -6.72 -10.89
CA ARG A 233 -15.62 -6.37 -10.62
C ARG A 233 -15.86 -6.08 -9.13
N ALA A 234 -15.19 -6.82 -8.25
CA ALA A 234 -15.28 -6.57 -6.82
C ALA A 234 -14.65 -5.22 -6.44
N ILE A 235 -13.52 -4.86 -7.04
CA ILE A 235 -12.89 -3.53 -6.89
C ILE A 235 -13.87 -2.44 -7.34
N GLU A 236 -14.51 -2.59 -8.49
CA GLU A 236 -15.52 -1.65 -9.01
C GLU A 236 -16.72 -1.49 -8.07
N ALA A 237 -17.27 -2.60 -7.57
CA ALA A 237 -18.37 -2.58 -6.61
C ALA A 237 -17.98 -1.86 -5.30
N VAL A 238 -16.79 -2.17 -4.78
CA VAL A 238 -16.26 -1.51 -3.58
C VAL A 238 -16.07 -0.02 -3.85
N ALA A 239 -15.51 0.37 -5.00
CA ALA A 239 -15.28 1.77 -5.37
C ALA A 239 -16.60 2.57 -5.38
N ARG A 240 -17.64 2.03 -6.02
CA ARG A 240 -18.99 2.63 -6.08
C ARG A 240 -19.72 2.72 -4.75
N ARG A 241 -19.25 1.97 -3.74
CA ARG A 241 -19.98 1.74 -2.48
C ARG A 241 -21.35 1.13 -2.73
N ASP A 242 -21.45 0.26 -3.73
CA ASP A 242 -22.64 -0.55 -3.91
C ASP A 242 -22.77 -1.45 -2.68
N ASP A 243 -23.96 -1.54 -2.09
CA ASP A 243 -24.21 -2.46 -0.97
C ASP A 243 -23.83 -3.88 -1.44
N PRO A 244 -22.81 -4.51 -0.84
CA PRO A 244 -22.52 -5.88 -1.17
C PRO A 244 -23.74 -6.72 -0.75
N PRO A 245 -24.12 -7.76 -1.52
CA PRO A 245 -25.20 -8.65 -1.11
C PRO A 245 -24.95 -9.17 0.31
N ALA A 246 -26.02 -9.22 1.12
CA ALA A 246 -25.94 -9.51 2.55
C ALA A 246 -25.13 -10.80 2.84
N PRO A 247 -24.16 -10.79 3.75
CA PRO A 247 -23.27 -11.93 4.01
C PRO A 247 -23.88 -13.17 4.66
N GLU A 248 -25.21 -13.25 4.81
CA GLU A 248 -25.88 -14.35 5.54
C GLU A 248 -25.68 -15.74 4.89
N GLU A 249 -25.07 -15.81 3.69
CA GLU A 249 -24.69 -17.05 3.01
C GLU A 249 -23.18 -17.42 3.12
N LEU A 250 -22.35 -16.68 3.86
CA LEU A 250 -20.88 -16.83 3.84
C LEU A 250 -20.25 -17.21 5.20
N VAL A 251 -20.94 -18.03 6.00
CA VAL A 251 -20.38 -18.62 7.23
C VAL A 251 -20.08 -20.11 7.03
N ALA A 252 -18.81 -20.40 6.75
CA ALA A 252 -18.06 -21.57 7.23
C ALA A 252 -16.56 -21.25 7.18
#